data_AF-A0A0F9A709-F1
#
_entry.id   AF-A0A0F9A709-F1
#
_cell.length_a   1.000
_cell.length_b   1.000
_cell.length_c   1.000
_cell.angle_alpha   90.00
_cell.angle_beta   90.00
_cell.angle_gamma   90.00
#
_symmetry.space_group_name_H-M   'P 1'
#
loop_
_entity.id
_entity.type
_entity.pdbx_description
1 polymer ?
#
loop_
_entity_poly.entity_id
_entity_poly.type
_entity_poly.pdbx_seq_one_letter_code
_entity_poly.pdbx_strand_id
1 'polypeptide(L)'
;NRALGFPREWRPMEVRSATDDQMVFTPEGAWHFIADKLEEGHSLEEVVLNNPKGKHAYVMKIHISADVPHVYVKLQLENGKAIARSFHYSDKNKEQNA
;
A
#
# COMPACT_ATOMS: atom_id res chain seq x y z
N ASN A 1 -2.13 -15.52 16.59
CA ASN A 1 -0.77 -15.03 16.28
C ASN A 1 -0.89 -13.80 15.37
N ARG A 2 -0.93 -12.58 15.94
CA ARG A 2 -1.13 -11.34 15.16
C ARG A 2 0.24 -10.78 14.81
N ALA A 3 0.60 -10.74 13.52
CA ALA A 3 1.81 -10.07 13.08
C ALA A 3 1.67 -8.55 13.34
N LEU A 4 2.22 -8.13 14.47
CA LEU A 4 2.41 -6.77 14.93
C LEU A 4 3.66 -6.21 14.24
N GLY A 5 3.53 -5.75 12.99
CA GLY A 5 4.64 -5.20 12.22
C GLY A 5 4.39 -3.75 11.87
N PHE A 6 5.40 -2.89 12.10
CA PHE A 6 5.53 -1.65 11.33
C PHE A 6 5.27 -1.94 9.84
N PRO A 7 4.65 -1.03 9.06
CA PRO A 7 4.60 -1.19 7.60
C PRO A 7 6.03 -1.24 7.06
N ARG A 8 6.54 -2.45 6.83
CA ARG A 8 7.89 -2.75 6.33
C ARG A 8 7.86 -3.60 5.07
N GLU A 9 6.67 -3.97 4.61
CA GLU A 9 6.52 -4.84 3.45
C GLU A 9 6.54 -4.00 2.17
N TRP A 10 7.67 -3.37 1.92
CA TRP A 10 7.94 -2.68 0.66
C TRP A 10 8.41 -3.71 -0.37
N ARG A 11 7.46 -4.26 -1.14
CA ARG A 11 7.69 -5.36 -2.09
C ARG A 11 7.22 -5.00 -3.52
N PRO A 12 7.70 -3.89 -4.09
CA PRO A 12 7.28 -3.44 -5.43
C PRO A 12 7.57 -4.49 -6.51
N MET A 13 8.71 -5.18 -6.42
CA MET A 13 9.11 -6.18 -7.41
C MET A 13 8.29 -7.49 -7.35
N GLU A 14 7.39 -7.64 -6.37
CA GLU A 14 6.44 -8.76 -6.30
C GLU A 14 5.06 -8.39 -6.88
N VAL A 15 4.84 -7.12 -7.24
CA VAL A 15 3.58 -6.60 -7.78
C VAL A 15 3.74 -6.33 -9.27
N ARG A 16 2.79 -6.82 -10.08
CA ARG A 16 2.79 -6.63 -11.53
C ARG A 16 2.44 -5.19 -11.88
N SER A 17 3.09 -4.65 -12.90
CA SER A 17 2.83 -3.28 -13.37
C SER A 17 1.41 -3.16 -13.90
N ALA A 18 0.83 -1.96 -13.77
CA ALA A 18 -0.45 -1.64 -14.37
C ALA A 18 -0.38 -1.47 -15.90
N THR A 19 0.81 -1.19 -16.43
CA THR A 19 1.02 -0.92 -17.86
C THR A 19 1.44 -2.16 -18.66
N ASP A 20 2.03 -3.16 -18.00
CA ASP A 20 2.51 -4.40 -18.60
C ASP A 20 2.46 -5.52 -17.54
N ASP A 21 1.63 -6.54 -17.78
CA ASP A 21 1.39 -7.63 -16.85
C ASP A 21 2.54 -8.65 -16.77
N GLN A 22 3.54 -8.52 -17.65
CA GLN A 22 4.79 -9.29 -17.63
C GLN A 22 5.90 -8.56 -16.87
N MET A 23 5.70 -7.29 -16.52
CA MET A 23 6.65 -6.50 -15.74
C MET A 23 6.19 -6.34 -14.29
N VAL A 24 7.15 -6.08 -13.41
CA VAL A 24 6.91 -5.75 -12.00
C VAL A 24 7.30 -4.32 -11.70
N PHE A 25 6.77 -3.74 -10.63
CA PHE A 25 7.16 -2.40 -10.23
C PHE A 25 8.62 -2.35 -9.77
N THR A 26 9.30 -1.25 -10.10
CA THR A 26 10.55 -0.85 -9.45
C THR A 26 10.26 -0.14 -8.12
N PRO A 27 11.24 -0.06 -7.19
CA PRO A 27 11.08 0.74 -5.98
C PRO A 27 10.70 2.20 -6.23
N GLU A 28 11.28 2.83 -7.23
CA GLU A 28 10.97 4.20 -7.62
C GLU A 28 9.61 4.28 -8.31
N GLY A 29 9.32 3.34 -9.20
CA GLY A 29 8.06 3.26 -9.93
C GLY A 29 6.85 3.10 -9.01
N ALA A 30 6.99 2.38 -7.90
CA ALA A 30 5.92 2.26 -6.91
C ALA A 30 5.60 3.61 -6.21
N TRP A 31 6.60 4.47 -5.99
CA TRP A 31 6.34 5.82 -5.46
C TRP A 31 5.62 6.71 -6.47
N HIS A 32 6.07 6.69 -7.73
CA HIS A 32 5.39 7.42 -8.80
C HIS A 32 3.95 6.96 -8.94
N PHE A 33 3.70 5.65 -8.95
CA PHE A 33 2.36 5.10 -9.02
C PHE A 33 1.46 5.53 -7.85
N ILE A 34 1.99 5.57 -6.63
CA ILE A 34 1.24 6.07 -5.47
C ILE A 34 0.89 7.56 -5.65
N ALA A 35 1.85 8.37 -6.09
CA ALA A 35 1.64 9.80 -6.32
C ALA A 35 0.57 10.02 -7.40
N ASP A 36 0.67 9.34 -8.54
CA ASP A 36 -0.29 9.43 -9.64
C ASP A 36 -1.71 9.10 -9.13
N LYS A 37 -1.87 8.04 -8.32
CA LYS A 37 -3.17 7.67 -7.77
C LYS A 37 -3.73 8.72 -6.81
N LEU A 38 -2.87 9.36 -6.00
CA LEU A 38 -3.30 10.45 -5.12
C LEU A 38 -3.73 11.69 -5.93
N GLU A 39 -2.99 12.01 -6.99
CA GLU A 39 -3.29 13.13 -7.90
C GLU A 39 -4.58 12.90 -8.70
N GLU A 40 -4.87 11.66 -9.06
CA GLU A 40 -6.14 11.22 -9.66
C GLU A 40 -7.33 11.27 -8.67
N GLY A 41 -7.09 11.56 -7.39
CA GLY A 41 -8.13 11.62 -6.36
C GLY A 41 -8.55 10.25 -5.82
N HIS A 42 -7.70 9.22 -5.92
CA HIS A 42 -7.98 7.91 -5.34
C HIS A 42 -8.21 8.02 -3.82
N SER A 43 -9.24 7.34 -3.32
CA SER A 43 -9.59 7.37 -1.90
C SER A 43 -8.46 6.89 -1.01
N LEU A 44 -8.30 7.57 0.12
CA LEU A 44 -7.34 7.27 1.17
C LEU A 44 -8.10 7.02 2.47
N GLU A 45 -7.82 5.89 3.13
CA GLU A 45 -8.34 5.60 4.46
C GLU A 45 -7.31 6.01 5.52
N GLU A 46 -7.68 6.91 6.41
CA GLU A 46 -6.86 7.23 7.57
C GLU A 46 -7.12 6.23 8.70
N VAL A 47 -6.06 5.59 9.20
CA VAL A 47 -6.13 4.59 10.26
C VAL A 47 -5.27 4.98 11.45
N VAL A 48 -5.84 4.87 12.65
CA VAL A 48 -5.08 5.02 13.89
C VAL A 48 -4.33 3.72 14.17
N LEU A 49 -3.02 3.82 14.28
CA LEU A 49 -2.14 2.71 14.58
C LEU A 49 -2.32 2.26 16.02
N ASN A 50 -2.40 0.94 16.20
CA ASN A 50 -2.31 0.31 17.52
C ASN A 50 -0.86 0.22 18.02
N ASN A 51 0.11 0.24 17.10
CA ASN A 51 1.54 0.25 17.40
C ASN A 51 2.34 0.95 16.28
N PRO A 52 3.09 2.04 16.57
CA PRO A 52 3.03 2.82 17.81
C PRO A 52 1.62 3.36 18.05
N LYS A 53 1.11 3.22 19.27
CA LYS A 53 -0.30 3.53 19.59
C LYS A 53 -0.61 5.00 19.38
N GLY A 54 -1.72 5.29 18.72
CA GLY A 54 -2.23 6.65 18.52
C GLY A 54 -1.53 7.43 17.40
N LYS A 55 -0.58 6.83 16.69
CA LYS A 55 -0.01 7.42 15.47
C LYS A 55 -0.93 7.17 14.29
N HIS A 56 -0.86 8.02 13.28
CA HIS A 56 -1.71 7.93 12.10
C HIS A 56 -0.96 7.26 10.95
N ALA A 57 -1.67 6.47 10.16
CA ALA A 57 -1.20 5.98 8.87
C ALA A 57 -2.33 6.09 7.85
N TYR A 58 -1.96 6.03 6.59
CA TYR A 58 -2.87 6.14 5.46
C TYR A 58 -2.82 4.87 4.63
N VAL A 59 -3.97 4.38 4.21
CA VAL A 59 -4.11 3.12 3.48
C VAL A 59 -4.81 3.37 2.15
N MET A 60 -4.28 2.76 1.09
CA MET A 60 -4.93 2.67 -0.21
C MET A 60 -5.02 1.19 -0.61
N LYS A 61 -6.16 0.81 -1.20
CA LYS A 61 -6.32 -0.47 -1.89
C LYS A 61 -6.59 -0.16 -3.36
N ILE A 62 -5.62 -0.44 -4.21
CA ILE A 62 -5.63 0.01 -5.60
C ILE A 62 -5.92 -1.19 -6.49
N HIS A 63 -6.97 -1.09 -7.30
CA HIS A 63 -7.29 -2.12 -8.29
C HIS A 63 -6.43 -1.90 -9.54
N ILE A 64 -5.66 -2.91 -9.95
CA ILE A 64 -4.81 -2.84 -11.16
C ILE A 64 -5.42 -3.62 -12.31
N SER A 65 -5.87 -4.85 -12.06
CA SER A 65 -6.60 -5.65 -13.04
C SER A 65 -7.49 -6.68 -12.34
N ALA A 66 -8.46 -7.23 -13.08
CA ALA A 66 -9.40 -8.22 -12.55
C ALA A 66 -8.74 -9.54 -12.12
N ASP A 67 -7.57 -9.86 -12.67
CA ASP A 67 -6.90 -11.16 -12.49
C ASP A 67 -5.96 -11.21 -11.27
N VAL A 68 -5.69 -10.06 -10.64
CA VAL A 68 -4.79 -9.95 -9.49
C VAL A 68 -5.50 -9.35 -8.27
N PRO A 69 -5.07 -9.64 -7.03
CA PRO A 69 -5.57 -8.94 -5.86
C PRO A 69 -5.31 -7.43 -5.94
N HIS A 70 -6.03 -6.64 -5.14
CA HIS A 70 -5.73 -5.22 -4.99
C HIS A 70 -4.29 -5.03 -4.52
N VAL A 71 -3.66 -3.94 -4.92
CA VAL A 71 -2.39 -3.52 -4.32
C VAL A 71 -2.71 -2.78 -3.03
N TYR A 72 -2.21 -3.31 -1.92
CA TYR A 72 -2.24 -2.68 -0.62
C TYR A 72 -1.06 -1.73 -0.47
N VAL A 73 -1.39 -0.46 -0.23
CA VAL A 73 -0.42 0.57 0.11
C VAL A 73 -0.72 1.06 1.52
N LYS A 74 0.32 1.17 2.35
CA LYS A 74 0.21 1.82 3.66
C LYS A 74 1.38 2.77 3.86
N LEU A 75 1.09 4.02 4.19
CA LEU A 75 2.09 5.05 4.46
C LEU A 75 1.92 5.57 5.89
N GLN A 76 3.00 5.59 6.65
CA GLN A 76 3.06 6.35 7.90
C GLN A 76 3.86 7.61 7.65
N LEU A 77 3.23 8.77 7.84
CA LEU A 77 3.86 10.06 7.66
C LEU A 77 4.20 10.67 9.03
N GLU A 78 5.40 11.21 9.17
CA GLU A 78 5.80 12.02 10.32
C GLU A 78 6.65 13.19 9.82
N ASN A 79 6.31 14.41 10.25
CA ASN A 79 6.97 15.65 9.82
C ASN A 79 7.11 15.78 8.29
N GLY A 80 6.05 15.43 7.56
CA GLY A 80 6.01 15.49 6.09
C GLY A 80 6.84 14.42 5.36
N LYS A 81 7.36 13.41 6.08
CA LYS A 81 8.16 12.32 5.50
C LYS A 81 7.50 10.96 5.73
N ALA A 82 7.60 10.07 4.75
CA ALA A 82 7.20 8.69 4.92
C ALA A 82 8.24 7.92 5.75
N ILE A 83 7.89 7.62 7.00
CA ILE A 83 8.77 6.91 7.95
C ILE A 83 8.54 5.39 7.94
N ALA A 84 7.40 4.95 7.42
CA ALA A 84 7.10 3.53 7.19
C ALA A 84 6.22 3.39 5.94
N ARG A 85 6.40 2.28 5.21
CA ARG A 85 5.73 2.04 3.94
C ARG A 85 5.51 0.55 3.68
N SER A 86 4.37 0.22 3.11
CA SER A 86 4.06 -1.09 2.54
C SER A 86 3.55 -0.93 1.12
N PHE A 87 3.93 -1.86 0.25
CA PHE A 87 3.45 -1.99 -1.12
C PHE A 87 3.53 -3.46 -1.54
N HIS A 88 2.37 -4.12 -1.59
CA HIS A 88 2.24 -5.55 -1.91
C HIS A 88 0.79 -5.87 -2.28
N TYR A 89 0.51 -7.05 -2.83
CA TYR A 89 -0.88 -7.49 -3.01
C TYR A 89 -1.61 -7.64 -1.67
N SER A 90 -2.89 -7.28 -1.62
CA SER A 90 -3.76 -7.52 -0.48
C SER A 90 -3.96 -9.01 -0.29
N ASP A 91 -3.99 -9.44 0.98
CA ASP A 91 -4.40 -10.80 1.29
C ASP A 91 -5.88 -10.96 0.94
N LYS A 92 -6.22 -11.81 -0.04
CA LYS A 92 -7.62 -12.12 -0.43
C LYS A 92 -8.53 -12.49 0.76
N ASN A 93 -7.96 -13.01 1.85
CA ASN A 93 -8.71 -13.42 3.05
C ASN A 93 -8.94 -12.31 4.10
N LYS A 94 -8.34 -11.13 3.97
CA LYS A 94 -8.53 -10.01 4.93
C LYS A 94 -9.59 -9.01 4.50
N GLU A 95 -10.09 -9.09 3.27
CA GLU A 95 -11.08 -8.16 2.73
C GLU A 95 -12.52 -8.41 3.22
N GLN A 96 -12.79 -9.52 3.92
CA GLN A 96 -14.15 -9.91 4.38
C GLN A 96 -14.49 -9.52 5.83
N ASN A 97 -13.59 -8.86 6.57
CA ASN A 97 -13.82 -8.53 7.99
C ASN A 97 -13.43 -7.08 8.35
N ALA A 98 -13.57 -6.15 7.39
CA ALA A 98 -13.49 -4.72 7.66
C ALA A 98 -14.91 -4.16 7.79
#